data_AF-A0A5B8FPW4-F1
#
_entry.id   AF-A0A5B8FPW4-F1
#
_cell.length_a   1.000
_cell.length_b   1.000
_cell.length_c   1.000
_cell.angle_alpha   90.00
_cell.angle_beta   90.00
_cell.angle_gamma   90.00
#
_symmetry.space_group_name_H-M   'P 1'
#
loop_
_entity.id
_entity.type
_entity.pdbx_description
1 polymer ?
#
loop_
_entity_poly.entity_id
_entity_poly.type
_entity_poly.pdbx_seq_one_letter_code
_entity_poly.pdbx_strand_id
1 'polypeptide(L)' 'MTALLIIGILMALAGIGGLGWCVVRARALQRSALSPDEAKVEMRRLVAVNLGAISTGFLGAALVLAALILGV' A
#
# COMPACT_ATOMS: atom_id res chain seq x y z
N MET A 1 6.84 23.89 -5.91
CA MET A 1 6.57 23.47 -4.52
C MET A 1 5.36 22.56 -4.44
N THR A 2 4.24 22.95 -5.05
CA THR A 2 2.94 22.33 -4.74
C THR A 2 2.69 21.00 -5.42
N ALA A 3 3.02 20.84 -6.72
CA ALA A 3 2.61 19.65 -7.48
C ALA A 3 3.32 18.37 -7.02
N LEU A 4 4.66 18.39 -6.91
CA LEU A 4 5.44 17.22 -6.48
C LEU A 4 5.08 16.78 -5.05
N LEU A 5 4.94 17.76 -4.16
CA LEU A 5 4.63 17.52 -2.75
C LEU A 5 3.21 16.97 -2.59
N ILE A 6 2.21 17.52 -3.31
CA ILE A 6 0.85 16.97 -3.32
C ILE A 6 0.84 15.55 -3.88
N ILE A 7 1.50 15.29 -5.01
CA ILE A 7 1.54 13.94 -5.60
C ILE A 7 2.19 12.96 -4.64
N GLY A 8 3.32 13.32 -4.04
CA GLY A 8 4.02 12.49 -3.05
C GLY A 8 3.14 12.17 -1.83
N ILE A 9 2.43 13.18 -1.30
CA ILE A 9 1.48 12.99 -0.19
C ILE A 9 0.33 12.06 -0.60
N LEU A 10 -0.29 12.27 -1.76
CA LEU A 10 -1.39 11.42 -2.24
C LEU A 10 -0.94 9.98 -2.46
N MET A 11 0.26 9.77 -3.01
CA MET A 11 0.85 8.44 -3.16
C MET A 11 1.15 7.78 -1.81
N ALA A 12 1.68 8.52 -0.85
CA ALA A 12 1.93 8.03 0.50
C ALA A 12 0.62 7.61 1.19
N LEU A 13 -0.41 8.47 1.11
CA LEU A 13 -1.75 8.17 1.65
C LEU A 13 -2.39 6.96 0.97
N ALA A 14 -2.25 6.82 -0.35
CA ALA A 14 -2.74 5.66 -1.09
C ALA A 14 -2.03 4.37 -0.65
N GLY A 15 -0.70 4.41 -0.43
CA GLY A 15 0.06 3.29 0.10
C GLY A 15 -0.40 2.88 1.51
N ILE A 16 -0.61 3.84 2.41
CA ILE A 16 -1.13 3.60 3.76
C ILE A 16 -2.55 3.02 3.72
N GLY A 17 -3.42 3.58 2.87
CA GLY A 17 -4.78 3.07 2.67
C GLY A 17 -4.80 1.64 2.12
N GLY A 18 -3.94 1.34 1.15
CA GLY A 18 -3.78 0.00 0.60
C GLY A 18 -3.28 -1.01 1.64
N LEU A 19 -2.33 -0.61 2.49
CA LEU A 19 -1.86 -1.42 3.62
C LEU A 19 -3.00 -1.71 4.61
N GLY A 20 -3.78 -0.70 4.99
CA GLY A 20 -4.94 -0.86 5.85
C GLY A 20 -5.96 -1.84 5.28
N TRP A 21 -6.25 -1.75 3.98
CA TRP A 21 -7.13 -2.68 3.28
C TRP A 21 -6.60 -4.12 3.28
N CYS A 22 -5.30 -4.31 3.02
CA CYS A 22 -4.66 -5.63 3.10
C CYS A 22 -4.80 -6.26 4.48
N VAL A 23 -4.63 -5.48 5.56
CA VAL A 23 -4.78 -5.98 6.93
C VAL A 23 -6.21 -6.41 7.22
N VAL A 24 -7.20 -5.58 6.88
CA VAL A 24 -8.62 -5.90 7.11
C VAL A 24 -9.02 -7.15 6.32
N ARG A 25 -8.61 -7.25 5.06
CA ARG A 25 -8.95 -8.39 4.20
C ARG A 25 -8.23 -9.67 4.58
N ALA A 26 -6.96 -9.60 5.00
CA ALA A 26 -6.25 -10.75 5.55
C ALA A 26 -6.91 -11.27 6.83
N ARG A 27 -7.35 -10.38 7.73
CA ARG A 27 -8.11 -10.77 8.93
C ARG A 27 -9.47 -11.36 8.58
N ALA A 28 -10.18 -10.82 7.59
CA ALA A 28 -11.43 -11.39 7.11
C ALA A 28 -11.21 -12.81 6.56
N LEU A 29 -10.13 -13.01 5.79
CA LEU A 29 -9.77 -14.30 5.21
C LEU A 29 -9.41 -15.35 6.27
N GLN A 30 -8.71 -14.93 7.33
CA GLN A 30 -8.40 -15.81 8.47
C GLN A 30 -9.65 -16.24 9.24
N ARG A 31 -10.72 -15.44 9.21
CA ARG A 31 -11.98 -15.73 9.90
C ARG A 31 -12.99 -16.50 9.04
N SER A 32 -12.76 -16.60 7.74
CA SER A 32 -13.60 -17.39 6.83
C SER A 32 -13.24 -18.88 6.85
N ALA A 33 -14.24 -19.74 6.74
CA ALA A 33 -14.10 -21.19 6.66
C ALA A 33 -13.71 -21.67 5.24
N LEU A 34 -12.76 -21.00 4.59
CA LEU A 34 -12.26 -21.39 3.27
C LEU A 34 -11.46 -22.69 3.36
N SER A 35 -11.49 -23.46 2.28
CA SER A 35 -10.60 -24.63 2.18
C SER A 35 -9.13 -24.19 2.18
N PRO A 36 -8.20 -25.04 2.62
CA PRO A 36 -6.78 -24.70 2.71
C PRO A 36 -6.17 -24.22 1.39
N ASP A 37 -6.68 -24.70 0.26
CA ASP A 37 -6.15 -24.37 -1.06
C ASP A 37 -6.68 -23.01 -1.56
N GLU A 38 -7.95 -22.70 -1.32
CA GLU A 38 -8.52 -21.39 -1.63
C GLU A 38 -7.89 -20.29 -0.76
N ALA A 39 -7.66 -20.57 0.53
CA ALA A 39 -7.01 -19.64 1.44
C ALA A 39 -5.60 -19.27 0.97
N LYS A 40 -4.81 -20.24 0.46
CA LYS A 40 -3.46 -20.00 -0.08
C LYS A 40 -3.49 -19.10 -1.31
N VAL A 41 -4.45 -19.31 -2.23
CA VAL A 41 -4.58 -18.52 -3.45
C VAL A 41 -4.89 -17.07 -3.12
N GLU A 42 -5.87 -16.82 -2.24
CA GLU A 42 -6.24 -15.46 -1.86
C GLU A 42 -5.14 -14.78 -1.02
N MET A 43 -4.42 -15.53 -0.19
CA MET A 43 -3.27 -15.01 0.55
C MET A 43 -2.13 -14.57 -0.38
N ARG A 44 -1.83 -15.34 -1.44
CA ARG A 44 -0.83 -14.93 -2.46
C ARG A 44 -1.22 -13.64 -3.15
N ARG A 45 -2.50 -13.47 -3.47
CA ARG A 45 -3.04 -12.23 -4.06
C ARG A 45 -2.88 -11.05 -3.10
N LEU A 46 -3.19 -11.25 -1.82
CA LEU A 46 -3.02 -10.24 -0.77
C LEU A 46 -1.55 -9.81 -0.63
N VAL A 47 -0.60 -10.75 -0.68
CA VAL A 47 0.84 -10.43 -0.64
C VAL A 47 1.27 -9.57 -1.82
N ALA A 48 0.79 -9.87 -3.03
CA ALA A 48 1.07 -9.07 -4.21
C ALA A 48 0.52 -7.64 -4.09
N VAL A 49 -0.72 -7.48 -3.60
CA VAL A 49 -1.31 -6.16 -3.34
C VAL A 49 -0.56 -5.41 -2.24
N ASN A 50 -0.16 -6.11 -1.17
CA ASN A 50 0.63 -5.54 -0.08
C ASN A 50 1.98 -5.00 -0.58
N LEU A 51 2.70 -5.75 -1.42
CA LEU A 51 3.94 -5.28 -2.02
C LEU A 51 3.72 -4.03 -2.88
N GLY A 52 2.62 -3.98 -3.65
CA GLY A 52 2.25 -2.79 -4.41
C GLY A 52 1.92 -1.58 -3.53
N ALA A 53 1.20 -1.79 -2.43
CA ALA A 53 0.86 -0.74 -1.48
C ALA A 53 2.11 -0.18 -0.77
N ILE A 54 3.02 -1.07 -0.33
CA ILE A 54 4.29 -0.69 0.30
C ILE A 54 5.15 0.12 -0.67
N SER A 55 5.36 -0.37 -1.89
CA SER A 55 6.19 0.33 -2.87
C SER A 55 5.61 1.70 -3.26
N THR A 56 4.27 1.79 -3.42
CA THR A 56 3.57 3.05 -3.67
C THR A 56 3.75 4.04 -2.52
N GLY A 57 3.61 3.56 -1.27
CA GLY A 57 3.84 4.38 -0.08
C GLY A 57 5.28 4.89 0.01
N PHE A 58 6.25 4.02 -0.26
CA PHE A 58 7.67 4.35 -0.24
C PHE A 58 8.05 5.35 -1.33
N LEU A 59 7.53 5.17 -2.55
CA LEU A 59 7.72 6.11 -3.66
C LEU A 59 7.10 7.47 -3.37
N GLY A 60 5.90 7.50 -2.77
CA GLY A 60 5.26 8.74 -2.34
C GLY A 60 6.11 9.50 -1.31
N ALA A 61 6.60 8.79 -0.28
CA ALA A 61 7.50 9.38 0.71
C ALA A 61 8.82 9.88 0.11
N ALA A 62 9.40 9.13 -0.82
CA ALA A 62 10.61 9.53 -1.53
C ALA A 62 10.40 10.80 -2.39
N LEU A 63 9.24 10.94 -3.03
CA LEU A 63 8.87 12.16 -3.78
C LEU A 63 8.70 13.38 -2.86
N VAL A 64 8.08 13.21 -1.69
CA VAL A 64 7.99 14.29 -0.70
C VAL A 64 9.38 14.70 -0.24
N LEU A 65 10.24 13.75 0.11
CA LEU A 65 11.63 14.01 0.49
C LEU A 65 12.40 14.73 -0.62
N ALA A 66 12.27 14.28 -1.87
CA ALA A 66 12.91 14.92 -3.02
C ALA A 66 12.43 16.36 -3.22
N ALA A 67 11.12 16.62 -3.11
CA ALA A 67 10.56 17.97 -3.21
C ALA A 67 11.14 18.90 -2.13
N LEU A 68 11.20 18.42 -0.88
CA LEU A 68 11.76 19.17 0.25
C LEU A 68 13.26 19.47 0.07
N ILE A 69 14.05 18.49 -0.40
CA ILE A 69 15.50 18.66 -0.63
C ILE A 69 15.77 19.62 -1.78
N LEU A 70 15.03 19.49 -2.87
CA LEU A 70 15.20 20.30 -4.07
C LEU A 70 14.60 21.71 -3.91
N GLY A 71 13.85 21.96 -2.83
CA GLY A 71 13.15 23.24 -2.62
C GLY A 71 12.04 23.51 -3.63
N VAL A 72 11.52 22.45 -4.27
CA VAL A 72 10.49 22.50 -5.34
C VAL A 72 9.20 21.84 -4.92
#